data_AF-A0ABD4ZF99-F1
#
_entry.id   AF-A0ABD4ZF99-F1
#
_cell.length_a   1.000
_cell.length_b   1.000
_cell.length_c   1.000
_cell.angle_alpha   90.00
_cell.angle_beta   90.00
_cell.angle_gamma   90.00
#
_symmetry.space_group_name_H-M   'P 1'
#
loop_
_entity.id
_entity.type
_entity.pdbx_description
1 polymer ?
#
loop_
_entity_poly.entity_id
_entity_poly.type
_entity_poly.pdbx_seq_one_letter_code
_entity_poly.pdbx_strand_id
1 'polypeptide(L)'
;MDELIEEIATKQNPTVVGLDPKPGILPAQILSGLSDEVLQEVEDEEALPTLLAASYFEFNRAIIDAIYDIVPAVKPQIAMYEALGSAGIDTYAMTCDYAKSRGLFVIGDAKRGDIGSTAAQYAAHLRGFADLDSYFKDDSYDFNESLVNLLKSASTKDVWHEDSLTVNPYMGSDGVKPFIDEAVARNKNIFVLLRTSNPSSKELQELVVEDGKPVYEHMAGLIEKWGESNIGTRGYSRVGAVVGATHPEEGKRLREIMPHTFFLVPGYGAQGGTAQDVSGMFDENGRGAIVNSSRGIIGSWRKSQDYVKNKSSLSLNNILEIVSDSARKSALNMRDDLRQAVYK
;
A
#
# COMPACT_ATOMS: atom_id res chain seq x y z
N MET A 1 12.79 4.98 -3.30
CA MET A 1 13.05 3.61 -2.83
C MET A 1 14.08 3.65 -1.71
N ASP A 2 15.17 4.41 -1.88
CA ASP A 2 16.20 4.62 -0.86
C ASP A 2 15.63 5.00 0.53
N GLU A 3 14.68 5.94 0.61
CA GLU A 3 14.02 6.32 1.88
C GLU A 3 13.37 5.13 2.59
N LEU A 4 12.60 4.31 1.87
CA LEU A 4 11.99 3.10 2.42
C LEU A 4 13.06 2.12 2.93
N ILE A 5 14.16 1.97 2.20
CA ILE A 5 15.27 1.08 2.58
C ILE A 5 15.95 1.59 3.86
N GLU A 6 16.13 2.91 3.98
CA GLU A 6 16.69 3.55 5.18
C GLU A 6 15.78 3.42 6.39
N GLU A 7 14.47 3.53 6.20
CA GLU A 7 13.49 3.31 7.26
C GLU A 7 13.45 1.85 7.71
N ILE A 8 13.51 0.89 6.78
CA ILE A 8 13.65 -0.54 7.10
C ILE A 8 14.91 -0.78 7.91
N ALA A 9 16.05 -0.19 7.51
CA ALA A 9 17.32 -0.34 8.21
C ALA A 9 17.30 0.31 9.59
N THR A 10 16.73 1.51 9.74
CA THR A 10 16.64 2.23 11.02
C THR A 10 15.78 1.48 12.02
N LYS A 11 14.61 1.01 11.59
CA LYS A 11 13.69 0.23 12.43
C LYS A 11 14.09 -1.23 12.54
N GLN A 12 15.05 -1.67 11.72
CA GLN A 12 15.45 -3.06 11.55
C GLN A 12 14.19 -3.94 11.35
N ASN A 13 13.25 -3.49 10.52
CA ASN A 13 11.93 -4.12 10.41
C ASN A 13 11.42 -4.03 8.96
N PRO A 14 11.43 -5.14 8.20
CA PRO A 14 10.90 -5.16 6.84
C PRO A 14 9.38 -5.44 6.81
N THR A 15 8.62 -5.01 7.82
CA THR A 15 7.16 -5.16 7.86
C THR A 15 6.46 -3.96 7.22
N VAL A 16 5.45 -4.21 6.38
CA VAL A 16 4.45 -3.20 6.01
C VAL A 16 3.07 -3.62 6.49
N VAL A 17 2.41 -2.76 7.26
CA VAL A 17 1.06 -3.05 7.79
C VAL A 17 0.01 -2.72 6.74
N GLY A 18 -0.80 -3.70 6.34
CA GLY A 18 -1.92 -3.48 5.43
C GLY A 18 -3.11 -2.87 6.17
N LEU A 19 -3.49 -1.64 5.83
CA LEU A 19 -4.62 -0.93 6.41
C LEU A 19 -5.88 -1.20 5.57
N ASP A 20 -6.44 -2.39 5.75
CA ASP A 20 -7.57 -2.89 4.97
C ASP A 20 -8.82 -3.06 5.86
N PRO A 21 -9.35 -1.97 6.45
CA PRO A 21 -10.55 -2.04 7.28
C PRO A 21 -11.74 -2.52 6.45
N LYS A 22 -12.58 -3.38 7.05
CA LYS A 22 -13.82 -3.85 6.43
C LYS A 22 -14.78 -4.40 7.47
N PRO A 23 -16.08 -4.59 7.14
CA PRO A 23 -16.99 -5.32 8.00
C PRO A 23 -16.40 -6.70 8.35
N GLY A 24 -16.55 -7.08 9.61
CA GLY A 24 -15.94 -8.31 10.14
C GLY A 24 -14.47 -8.22 10.49
N ILE A 25 -13.75 -7.14 10.12
CA ILE A 25 -12.43 -6.74 10.66
C ILE A 25 -12.55 -5.59 11.66
N LEU A 26 -13.43 -4.63 11.40
CA LEU A 26 -13.73 -3.52 12.29
C LEU A 26 -14.49 -3.99 13.56
N PRO A 27 -14.09 -3.56 14.78
CA PRO A 27 -14.89 -3.78 15.99
C PRO A 27 -16.22 -3.02 15.94
N ALA A 28 -17.32 -3.69 16.30
CA ALA A 28 -18.65 -3.08 16.30
C ALA A 28 -18.77 -1.91 17.30
N GLN A 29 -17.99 -1.95 18.39
CA GLN A 29 -17.98 -0.94 19.42
C GLN A 29 -17.45 0.42 18.93
N ILE A 30 -16.68 0.44 17.84
CA ILE A 30 -16.29 1.71 17.19
C ILE A 30 -17.51 2.36 16.54
N LEU A 31 -18.30 1.58 15.77
CA LEU A 31 -19.54 2.06 15.16
C LEU A 31 -20.52 2.57 16.22
N SER A 32 -20.77 1.78 17.26
CA SER A 32 -21.66 2.20 18.35
C SER A 32 -21.15 3.41 19.13
N GLY A 33 -19.83 3.58 19.22
CA GLY A 33 -19.22 4.70 19.93
C GLY A 33 -19.31 6.03 19.18
N LEU A 34 -19.46 5.99 17.86
CA LEU A 34 -19.50 7.16 16.98
C LEU A 34 -20.91 7.46 16.44
N SER A 35 -21.87 6.55 16.60
CA SER A 35 -23.18 6.67 15.96
C SER A 35 -23.98 7.88 16.42
N ASP A 36 -23.95 8.21 17.71
CA ASP A 36 -24.77 9.29 18.26
C ASP A 36 -24.37 10.66 17.71
N GLU A 37 -23.07 10.90 17.56
CA GLU A 37 -22.52 12.14 16.97
C GLU A 37 -22.89 12.24 15.48
N VAL A 38 -22.64 11.18 14.71
CA VAL A 38 -22.93 11.18 13.27
C VAL A 38 -24.42 11.35 12.98
N LEU A 39 -25.29 10.66 13.72
CA LEU A 39 -26.74 10.75 13.52
C LEU A 39 -27.33 12.10 13.94
N GLN A 40 -26.60 12.92 14.71
CA GLN A 40 -27.03 14.28 15.07
C GLN A 40 -26.60 15.32 14.03
N GLU A 41 -25.48 15.10 13.34
CA GLU A 41 -24.84 16.10 12.48
C GLU A 41 -25.01 15.85 10.97
N VAL A 42 -25.39 14.64 10.57
CA VAL A 42 -25.41 14.21 9.16
C VAL A 42 -26.82 13.80 8.74
N GLU A 43 -27.21 14.17 7.52
CA GLU A 43 -28.48 13.78 6.93
C GLU A 43 -28.59 12.25 6.73
N ASP A 44 -29.81 11.72 6.81
CA ASP A 44 -30.08 10.26 6.83
C ASP A 44 -29.42 9.48 5.68
N GLU A 45 -29.34 10.05 4.47
CA GLU A 45 -28.75 9.37 3.29
C GLU A 45 -27.22 9.25 3.37
N GLU A 46 -26.56 10.23 3.99
CA GLU A 46 -25.09 10.27 4.12
C GLU A 46 -24.59 9.69 5.46
N ALA A 47 -25.48 9.54 6.44
CA ALA A 47 -25.13 9.11 7.79
C ALA A 47 -24.40 7.76 7.83
N LEU A 48 -24.84 6.76 7.06
CA LEU A 48 -24.22 5.43 7.06
C LEU A 48 -22.82 5.43 6.40
N PRO A 49 -22.62 5.96 5.17
CA PRO A 49 -21.28 6.14 4.61
C PRO A 49 -20.34 6.91 5.55
N THR A 50 -20.83 8.00 6.15
CA THR A 50 -20.04 8.84 7.06
C THR A 50 -19.65 8.10 8.34
N LEU A 51 -20.56 7.35 8.95
CA LEU A 51 -20.28 6.54 10.13
C LEU A 51 -19.21 5.47 9.85
N LEU A 52 -19.31 4.79 8.71
CA LEU A 52 -18.33 3.78 8.29
C LEU A 52 -16.96 4.41 8.00
N ALA A 53 -16.94 5.52 7.27
CA ALA A 53 -15.76 6.33 6.98
C ALA A 53 -15.04 6.76 8.26
N ALA A 54 -15.75 7.42 9.19
CA ALA A 54 -15.20 7.84 10.48
C ALA A 54 -14.68 6.64 11.29
N SER A 55 -15.41 5.53 11.30
CA SER A 55 -14.98 4.31 12.00
C SER A 55 -13.73 3.67 11.40
N TYR A 56 -13.58 3.69 10.07
CA TYR A 56 -12.38 3.22 9.39
C TYR A 56 -11.18 4.10 9.72
N PHE A 57 -11.37 5.43 9.70
CA PHE A 57 -10.33 6.38 10.07
C PHE A 57 -9.86 6.16 11.51
N GLU A 58 -10.78 6.15 12.49
CA GLU A 58 -10.45 5.97 13.90
C GLU A 58 -9.75 4.63 14.18
N PHE A 59 -10.22 3.56 13.55
CA PHE A 59 -9.59 2.26 13.64
C PHE A 59 -8.15 2.26 13.08
N ASN A 60 -7.95 2.85 11.90
CA ASN A 60 -6.63 2.95 11.29
C ASN A 60 -5.71 3.88 12.08
N ARG A 61 -6.22 5.01 12.59
CA ARG A 61 -5.49 5.97 13.42
C ARG A 61 -4.91 5.30 14.65
N ALA A 62 -5.75 4.56 15.39
CA ALA A 62 -5.32 3.81 16.57
C ALA A 62 -4.23 2.76 16.24
N ILE A 63 -4.29 2.14 15.06
CA ILE A 63 -3.26 1.21 14.60
C ILE A 63 -1.97 1.96 14.25
N ILE A 64 -2.05 3.04 13.46
CA ILE A 64 -0.92 3.87 13.04
C ILE A 64 -0.17 4.40 14.27
N ASP A 65 -0.88 4.96 15.25
CA ASP A 65 -0.30 5.49 16.48
C ASP A 65 0.42 4.42 17.30
N ALA A 66 -0.02 3.17 17.20
CA ALA A 66 0.57 2.05 17.91
C ALA A 66 1.81 1.46 17.21
N ILE A 67 2.05 1.76 15.92
CA ILE A 67 3.09 1.10 15.12
C ILE A 67 4.10 2.04 14.46
N TYR A 68 3.83 3.34 14.36
CA TYR A 68 4.61 4.27 13.52
C TYR A 68 6.12 4.31 13.84
N ASP A 69 6.48 4.09 15.10
CA ASP A 69 7.85 4.07 15.61
C ASP A 69 8.57 2.73 15.36
N ILE A 70 7.85 1.66 15.03
CA ILE A 70 8.39 0.30 14.90
C ILE A 70 8.26 -0.31 13.51
N VAL A 71 7.41 0.20 12.62
CA VAL A 71 7.31 -0.24 11.22
C VAL A 71 7.71 0.88 10.25
N PRO A 72 8.33 0.58 9.10
CA PRO A 72 8.71 1.59 8.11
C PRO A 72 7.53 2.11 7.29
N ALA A 73 6.50 1.29 7.08
CA ALA A 73 5.47 1.57 6.09
C ALA A 73 4.08 1.04 6.45
N VAL A 74 3.07 1.66 5.85
CA VAL A 74 1.69 1.16 5.76
C VAL A 74 1.26 1.02 4.30
N LYS A 75 0.29 0.13 4.06
CA LYS A 75 -0.24 -0.13 2.72
C LYS A 75 -1.77 -0.18 2.73
N PRO A 76 -2.47 0.97 2.65
CA PRO A 76 -3.93 0.99 2.55
C PRO A 76 -4.41 0.41 1.20
N GLN A 77 -5.44 -0.45 1.25
CA GLN A 77 -6.09 -1.02 0.07
C GLN A 77 -7.31 -0.19 -0.33
N ILE A 78 -7.18 0.62 -1.38
CA ILE A 78 -8.18 1.61 -1.79
C ILE A 78 -9.57 1.00 -2.05
N ALA A 79 -9.66 -0.25 -2.49
CA ALA A 79 -10.94 -0.93 -2.73
C ALA A 79 -11.82 -1.03 -1.46
N MET A 80 -11.21 -1.07 -0.26
CA MET A 80 -11.96 -1.06 1.00
C MET A 80 -12.69 0.27 1.23
N TYR A 81 -12.12 1.35 0.72
CA TYR A 81 -12.59 2.72 0.88
C TYR A 81 -13.53 3.10 -0.25
N GLU A 82 -13.21 2.75 -1.50
CA GLU A 82 -14.09 2.92 -2.67
C GLU A 82 -15.49 2.33 -2.43
N ALA A 83 -15.59 1.24 -1.67
CA ALA A 83 -16.86 0.62 -1.28
C ALA A 83 -17.79 1.53 -0.44
N LEU A 84 -17.29 2.63 0.12
CA LEU A 84 -18.05 3.62 0.89
C LEU A 84 -18.39 4.89 0.08
N GLY A 85 -18.07 4.93 -1.23
CA GLY A 85 -18.30 6.11 -2.07
C GLY A 85 -17.35 7.28 -1.77
N SER A 86 -17.82 8.52 -1.93
CA SER A 86 -17.03 9.74 -1.75
C SER A 86 -16.43 9.85 -0.35
N ALA A 87 -17.24 9.62 0.69
CA ALA A 87 -16.79 9.61 2.09
C ALA A 87 -15.63 8.63 2.32
N GLY A 88 -15.63 7.51 1.60
CA GLY A 88 -14.53 6.55 1.60
C GLY A 88 -13.25 7.09 0.97
N ILE A 89 -13.34 7.73 -0.19
CA ILE A 89 -12.18 8.36 -0.85
C ILE A 89 -11.57 9.45 0.02
N ASP A 90 -12.40 10.29 0.65
CA ASP A 90 -11.93 11.31 1.60
C ASP A 90 -11.22 10.66 2.79
N THR A 91 -11.82 9.60 3.36
CA THR A 91 -11.22 8.81 4.44
C THR A 91 -9.90 8.15 4.05
N TYR A 92 -9.78 7.69 2.81
CA TYR A 92 -8.54 7.13 2.27
C TYR A 92 -7.42 8.17 2.26
N ALA A 93 -7.71 9.35 1.70
CA ALA A 93 -6.77 10.47 1.68
C ALA A 93 -6.37 10.91 3.09
N MET A 94 -7.34 11.05 4.00
CA MET A 94 -7.10 11.37 5.42
C MET A 94 -6.23 10.32 6.11
N THR A 95 -6.46 9.02 5.84
CA THR A 95 -5.64 7.93 6.41
C THR A 95 -4.20 8.00 5.91
N CYS A 96 -4.00 8.28 4.62
CA CYS A 96 -2.68 8.42 4.02
C CYS A 96 -1.94 9.64 4.58
N ASP A 97 -2.60 10.80 4.64
CA ASP A 97 -2.04 12.03 5.22
C ASP A 97 -1.66 11.83 6.69
N TYR A 98 -2.53 11.21 7.48
CA TYR A 98 -2.23 10.91 8.88
C TYR A 98 -1.01 10.00 9.00
N ALA A 99 -0.93 8.91 8.21
CA ALA A 99 0.25 8.04 8.21
C ALA A 99 1.54 8.80 7.85
N LYS A 100 1.52 9.67 6.82
CA LYS A 100 2.65 10.51 6.46
C LYS A 100 3.05 11.46 7.58
N SER A 101 2.08 12.06 8.27
CA SER A 101 2.34 12.95 9.42
C SER A 101 3.06 12.25 10.58
N ARG A 102 2.95 10.92 10.66
CA ARG A 102 3.64 10.07 11.64
C ARG A 102 4.99 9.53 11.14
N GLY A 103 5.44 9.97 9.96
CA GLY A 103 6.71 9.56 9.36
C GLY A 103 6.71 8.15 8.76
N LEU A 104 5.53 7.61 8.43
CA LEU A 104 5.42 6.33 7.75
C LEU A 104 5.49 6.50 6.24
N PHE A 105 6.15 5.57 5.57
CA PHE A 105 6.07 5.43 4.13
C PHE A 105 4.71 4.85 3.73
N VAL A 106 4.03 5.44 2.74
CA VAL A 106 2.68 5.04 2.34
C VAL A 106 2.68 4.38 0.97
N ILE A 107 2.20 3.13 0.92
CA ILE A 107 2.05 2.34 -0.31
C ILE A 107 0.56 2.25 -0.67
N GLY A 108 0.12 3.03 -1.67
CA GLY A 108 -1.23 2.93 -2.21
C GLY A 108 -1.43 1.63 -2.97
N ASP A 109 -2.26 0.73 -2.44
CA ASP A 109 -2.53 -0.55 -3.09
C ASP A 109 -3.76 -0.49 -4.00
N ALA A 110 -3.61 0.15 -5.16
CA ALA A 110 -4.69 0.42 -6.10
C ALA A 110 -4.72 -0.47 -7.35
N LYS A 111 -3.60 -1.11 -7.69
CA LYS A 111 -3.42 -2.01 -8.85
C LYS A 111 -3.91 -1.39 -10.16
N ARG A 112 -3.68 -0.09 -10.36
CA ARG A 112 -4.15 0.63 -11.54
C ARG A 112 -3.52 0.08 -12.81
N GLY A 113 -4.23 0.16 -13.93
CA GLY A 113 -3.75 -0.28 -15.23
C GLY A 113 -4.75 0.12 -16.32
N ASP A 114 -4.25 0.75 -17.36
CA ASP A 114 -4.97 1.14 -18.58
C ASP A 114 -3.93 1.44 -19.67
N ILE A 115 -4.29 2.07 -20.79
CA ILE A 115 -3.35 2.52 -21.84
C ILE A 115 -3.56 3.99 -22.22
N GLY A 116 -2.55 4.56 -22.87
CA GLY A 116 -2.62 5.88 -23.49
C GLY A 116 -2.98 6.99 -22.50
N SER A 117 -3.92 7.86 -22.90
CA SER A 117 -4.33 9.02 -22.08
C SER A 117 -5.00 8.61 -20.77
N THR A 118 -5.68 7.46 -20.71
CA THR A 118 -6.32 6.99 -19.49
C THR A 118 -5.30 6.51 -18.46
N ALA A 119 -4.24 5.82 -18.91
CA ALA A 119 -3.12 5.46 -18.04
C ALA A 119 -2.45 6.70 -17.44
N ALA A 120 -2.33 7.79 -18.21
CA ALA A 120 -1.80 9.06 -17.71
C ALA A 120 -2.69 9.70 -16.63
N GLN A 121 -4.02 9.54 -16.70
CA GLN A 121 -4.93 10.00 -15.65
C GLN A 121 -4.81 9.15 -14.38
N TYR A 122 -4.66 7.82 -14.50
CA TYR A 122 -4.37 6.99 -13.33
C TYR A 122 -2.99 7.28 -12.73
N ALA A 123 -1.99 7.61 -13.55
CA ALA A 123 -0.67 8.01 -13.07
C ALA A 123 -0.70 9.35 -12.29
N ALA A 124 -1.75 10.17 -12.46
CA ALA A 124 -1.95 11.38 -11.67
C ALA A 124 -2.08 11.10 -10.16
N HIS A 125 -2.38 9.86 -9.77
CA HIS A 125 -2.31 9.39 -8.38
C HIS A 125 -0.92 9.60 -7.77
N LEU A 126 0.14 9.35 -8.54
CA LEU A 126 1.53 9.65 -8.14
C LEU A 126 1.84 11.14 -8.30
N ARG A 127 1.32 11.78 -9.35
CA ARG A 127 1.49 13.23 -9.57
C ARG A 127 0.99 14.05 -8.38
N GLY A 128 -0.08 13.58 -7.76
CA GLY A 128 -0.75 14.22 -6.63
C GLY A 128 -2.01 15.00 -7.03
N PHE A 129 -2.16 15.40 -8.29
CA PHE A 129 -3.35 16.04 -8.83
C PHE A 129 -3.41 15.96 -10.36
N ALA A 130 -4.53 16.38 -10.95
CA ALA A 130 -4.68 16.49 -12.40
C ALA A 130 -3.63 17.42 -13.02
N ASP A 131 -3.15 17.07 -14.23
CA ASP A 131 -2.32 17.98 -15.03
C ASP A 131 -3.21 18.99 -15.73
N LEU A 132 -2.98 20.27 -15.41
CA LEU A 132 -3.72 21.41 -15.92
C LEU A 132 -2.90 22.24 -16.91
N ASP A 133 -1.71 21.78 -17.31
CA ASP A 133 -0.80 22.52 -18.20
C ASP A 133 -1.40 22.77 -19.59
N SER A 134 -2.38 21.97 -20.01
CA SER A 134 -3.10 22.17 -21.27
C SER A 134 -3.79 23.54 -21.35
N TYR A 135 -4.25 24.10 -20.23
CA TYR A 135 -4.85 25.43 -20.17
C TYR A 135 -3.86 26.57 -20.42
N PHE A 136 -2.55 26.30 -20.33
CA PHE A 136 -1.49 27.31 -20.52
C PHE A 136 -0.69 27.14 -21.81
N LYS A 137 -1.05 26.15 -22.65
CA LYS A 137 -0.45 25.92 -23.97
C LYS A 137 -1.22 26.61 -25.11
N ASP A 138 -2.45 27.04 -24.82
CA ASP A 138 -3.35 27.69 -25.76
C ASP A 138 -3.68 29.09 -25.25
N ASP A 139 -3.24 30.12 -25.98
CA ASP A 139 -3.48 31.53 -25.64
C ASP A 139 -4.94 31.95 -25.86
N SER A 140 -5.84 31.04 -26.25
CA SER A 140 -7.27 31.31 -26.42
C SER A 140 -8.04 31.48 -25.10
N TYR A 141 -7.45 31.08 -23.96
CA TYR A 141 -8.06 31.21 -22.64
C TYR A 141 -7.68 32.55 -21.97
N ASP A 142 -8.65 33.44 -21.79
CA ASP A 142 -8.49 34.70 -21.06
C ASP A 142 -8.88 34.54 -19.58
N PHE A 143 -7.95 34.02 -18.78
CA PHE A 143 -8.13 33.90 -17.33
C PHE A 143 -7.54 35.10 -16.59
N ASN A 144 -8.25 35.58 -15.56
CA ASN A 144 -7.67 36.57 -14.65
C ASN A 144 -6.48 35.99 -13.86
N GLU A 145 -5.60 36.86 -13.39
CA GLU A 145 -4.36 36.48 -12.69
C GLU A 145 -4.61 35.58 -11.46
N SER A 146 -5.68 35.84 -10.70
CA SER A 146 -6.02 35.03 -9.53
C SER A 146 -6.35 33.58 -9.89
N LEU A 147 -7.08 33.37 -10.98
CA LEU A 147 -7.42 32.03 -11.45
C LEU A 147 -6.20 31.32 -12.03
N VAL A 148 -5.34 32.03 -12.78
CA VAL A 148 -4.08 31.47 -13.29
C VAL A 148 -3.21 30.97 -12.13
N ASN A 149 -3.06 31.77 -11.08
CA ASN A 149 -2.28 31.38 -9.89
C ASN A 149 -2.89 30.15 -9.19
N LEU A 150 -4.22 30.08 -9.06
CA LEU A 150 -4.91 28.92 -8.50
C LEU A 150 -4.67 27.66 -9.33
N LEU A 151 -4.84 27.72 -10.65
CA LEU A 151 -4.64 26.58 -11.55
C LEU A 151 -3.18 26.09 -11.55
N LYS A 152 -2.19 27.00 -11.53
CA LYS A 152 -0.77 26.64 -11.42
C LYS A 152 -0.40 25.97 -10.10
N SER A 153 -1.18 26.21 -9.03
CA SER A 153 -0.96 25.56 -7.73
C SER A 153 -1.20 24.05 -7.77
N ALA A 154 -1.90 23.53 -8.80
CA ALA A 154 -2.08 22.09 -9.02
C ALA A 154 -0.74 21.33 -9.06
N SER A 155 0.32 21.95 -9.57
CA SER A 155 1.64 21.34 -9.69
C SER A 155 2.28 20.95 -8.36
N THR A 156 1.84 21.55 -7.24
CA THR A 156 2.34 21.27 -5.88
C THR A 156 1.33 20.55 -4.99
N LYS A 157 0.15 20.19 -5.52
CA LYS A 157 -0.88 19.47 -4.77
C LYS A 157 -0.55 17.98 -4.73
N ASP A 158 -0.56 17.40 -3.54
CA ASP A 158 -0.55 15.96 -3.33
C ASP A 158 -1.77 15.58 -2.50
N VAL A 159 -2.87 15.23 -3.18
CA VAL A 159 -4.14 14.90 -2.50
C VAL A 159 -4.19 13.45 -2.04
N TRP A 160 -3.22 12.63 -2.46
CA TRP A 160 -3.19 11.19 -2.17
C TRP A 160 -2.22 10.85 -1.04
N HIS A 161 -1.18 11.66 -0.84
CA HIS A 161 -0.21 11.49 0.26
C HIS A 161 0.49 10.12 0.24
N GLU A 162 0.67 9.56 -0.95
CA GLU A 162 1.33 8.26 -1.16
C GLU A 162 2.76 8.43 -1.64
N ASP A 163 3.64 7.52 -1.22
CA ASP A 163 5.03 7.44 -1.68
C ASP A 163 5.24 6.41 -2.79
N SER A 164 4.27 5.50 -2.94
CA SER A 164 4.27 4.51 -4.00
C SER A 164 2.87 3.99 -4.32
N LEU A 165 2.70 3.44 -5.52
CA LEU A 165 1.44 2.89 -6.02
C LEU A 165 1.63 1.49 -6.61
N THR A 166 0.68 0.58 -6.38
CA THR A 166 0.67 -0.71 -7.10
C THR A 166 0.06 -0.59 -8.49
N VAL A 167 0.68 -1.23 -9.49
CA VAL A 167 0.33 -1.12 -10.92
C VAL A 167 0.21 -2.50 -11.56
N ASN A 168 -0.80 -2.70 -12.42
CA ASN A 168 -1.00 -3.93 -13.18
C ASN A 168 -0.34 -3.82 -14.57
N PRO A 169 0.65 -4.66 -14.91
CA PRO A 169 1.40 -4.53 -16.17
C PRO A 169 0.82 -5.31 -17.35
N TYR A 170 -0.39 -5.88 -17.23
CA TYR A 170 -0.94 -6.80 -18.23
C TYR A 170 -0.92 -6.25 -19.67
N MET A 171 -1.09 -4.93 -19.83
CA MET A 171 -1.13 -4.25 -21.13
C MET A 171 0.27 -3.87 -21.68
N GLY A 172 1.35 -4.30 -21.03
CA GLY A 172 2.71 -4.02 -21.44
C GLY A 172 3.22 -2.63 -21.07
N SER A 173 4.27 -2.18 -21.74
CA SER A 173 4.98 -0.93 -21.42
C SER A 173 4.09 0.30 -21.48
N ASP A 174 3.13 0.34 -22.41
CA ASP A 174 2.25 1.49 -22.61
C ASP A 174 1.32 1.72 -21.41
N GLY A 175 1.03 0.67 -20.65
CA GLY A 175 0.23 0.76 -19.43
C GLY A 175 1.03 1.01 -18.16
N VAL A 176 2.36 0.92 -18.20
CA VAL A 176 3.23 1.08 -17.01
C VAL A 176 4.08 2.36 -17.11
N LYS A 177 4.54 2.71 -18.31
CA LYS A 177 5.43 3.86 -18.54
C LYS A 177 4.90 5.18 -17.96
N PRO A 178 3.61 5.54 -18.09
CA PRO A 178 3.09 6.78 -17.50
C PRO A 178 3.29 6.83 -15.97
N PHE A 179 3.16 5.70 -15.29
CA PHE A 179 3.39 5.61 -13.85
C PHE A 179 4.88 5.71 -13.49
N ILE A 180 5.77 5.13 -14.31
CA ILE A 180 7.23 5.26 -14.13
C ILE A 180 7.63 6.73 -14.28
N ASP A 181 7.15 7.40 -15.33
CA ASP A 181 7.47 8.79 -15.61
C ASP A 181 7.05 9.70 -14.43
N GLU A 182 5.83 9.53 -13.90
CA GLU A 182 5.37 10.29 -12.72
C GLU A 182 6.12 9.92 -11.43
N ALA A 183 6.42 8.62 -11.23
CA ALA A 183 7.22 8.19 -10.08
C ALA A 183 8.61 8.85 -10.07
N VAL A 184 9.26 8.95 -11.22
CA VAL A 184 10.55 9.63 -11.36
C VAL A 184 10.39 11.13 -11.13
N ALA A 185 9.44 11.77 -11.81
CA ALA A 185 9.22 13.21 -11.75
C ALA A 185 8.87 13.69 -10.33
N ARG A 186 8.19 12.86 -9.53
CA ARG A 186 7.72 13.21 -8.17
C ARG A 186 8.51 12.57 -7.05
N ASN A 187 9.64 11.94 -7.35
CA ASN A 187 10.44 11.20 -6.37
C ASN A 187 9.65 10.07 -5.65
N LYS A 188 8.62 9.52 -6.30
CA LYS A 188 7.81 8.38 -5.83
C LYS A 188 8.29 7.06 -6.42
N ASN A 189 7.52 6.00 -6.21
CA ASN A 189 7.86 4.62 -6.61
C ASN A 189 6.62 3.87 -7.11
N ILE A 190 6.81 2.73 -7.76
CA ILE A 190 5.72 1.82 -8.11
C ILE A 190 6.05 0.39 -7.73
N PHE A 191 5.01 -0.40 -7.48
CA PHE A 191 5.11 -1.85 -7.31
C PHE A 191 4.27 -2.55 -8.38
N VAL A 192 4.95 -3.15 -9.36
CA VAL A 192 4.32 -3.79 -10.50
C VAL A 192 3.91 -5.21 -10.16
N LEU A 193 2.67 -5.59 -10.45
CA LEU A 193 2.18 -6.95 -10.22
C LEU A 193 2.96 -7.97 -11.04
N LEU A 194 3.51 -8.99 -10.37
CA LEU A 194 4.35 -10.00 -11.01
C LEU A 194 3.85 -11.43 -10.71
N ARG A 195 4.07 -11.90 -9.49
CA ARG A 195 3.71 -13.26 -9.06
C ARG A 195 2.86 -13.15 -7.80
N THR A 196 1.56 -13.42 -7.90
CA THR A 196 0.62 -13.19 -6.79
C THR A 196 0.31 -14.48 -6.01
N SER A 197 -0.09 -14.35 -4.75
CA SER A 197 -0.29 -15.47 -3.82
C SER A 197 -1.66 -16.16 -3.89
N ASN A 198 -2.55 -15.73 -4.79
CA ASN A 198 -3.90 -16.30 -4.91
C ASN A 198 -3.88 -17.64 -5.67
N PRO A 199 -4.79 -18.60 -5.36
CA PRO A 199 -4.80 -19.92 -5.99
C PRO A 199 -4.93 -19.94 -7.52
N SER A 200 -5.68 -18.99 -8.10
CA SER A 200 -5.90 -18.86 -9.55
C SER A 200 -4.76 -18.20 -10.30
N SER A 201 -3.73 -17.69 -9.61
CA SER A 201 -2.58 -17.03 -10.25
C SER A 201 -1.90 -17.89 -11.32
N LYS A 202 -1.87 -19.21 -11.11
CA LYS A 202 -1.34 -20.21 -12.04
C LYS A 202 -2.03 -20.26 -13.41
N GLU A 203 -3.26 -19.77 -13.53
CA GLU A 203 -4.02 -19.81 -14.79
C GLU A 203 -3.35 -19.02 -15.91
N LEU A 204 -2.64 -17.94 -15.55
CA LEU A 204 -1.91 -17.11 -16.50
C LEU A 204 -0.41 -17.07 -16.20
N GLN A 205 -0.03 -16.87 -14.93
CA GLN A 205 1.36 -16.55 -14.56
C GLN A 205 2.30 -17.74 -14.80
N GLU A 206 1.81 -18.98 -14.64
CA GLU A 206 2.57 -20.22 -14.80
C GLU A 206 2.49 -20.80 -16.22
N LEU A 207 1.77 -20.17 -17.15
CA LEU A 207 1.77 -20.61 -18.54
C LEU A 207 3.18 -20.54 -19.10
N VAL A 208 3.65 -21.65 -19.67
CA VAL A 208 4.96 -21.75 -20.30
C VAL A 208 4.85 -21.31 -21.75
N VAL A 209 5.67 -20.35 -22.17
CA VAL A 209 5.72 -19.89 -23.57
C VAL A 209 6.77 -20.67 -24.37
N GLU A 210 6.92 -20.38 -25.66
CA GLU A 210 7.73 -21.17 -26.61
C GLU A 210 9.20 -21.36 -26.18
N ASP A 211 9.78 -20.40 -25.45
CA ASP A 211 11.15 -20.46 -24.94
C ASP A 211 11.33 -21.33 -23.69
N GLY A 212 10.26 -21.98 -23.22
CA GLY A 212 10.25 -22.88 -22.07
C GLY A 212 10.17 -22.18 -20.71
N LYS A 213 10.06 -20.84 -20.67
CA LYS A 213 9.90 -20.09 -19.42
C LYS A 213 8.43 -19.76 -19.14
N PRO A 214 8.04 -19.64 -17.86
CA PRO A 214 6.70 -19.20 -17.49
C PRO A 214 6.51 -17.70 -17.74
N VAL A 215 5.27 -17.27 -17.98
CA VAL A 215 4.90 -15.86 -18.20
C VAL A 215 5.42 -14.94 -17.10
N TYR A 216 5.42 -15.38 -15.84
CA TYR A 216 5.94 -14.54 -14.75
C TYR A 216 7.45 -14.26 -14.88
N GLU A 217 8.28 -15.17 -15.42
CA GLU A 217 9.71 -14.89 -15.61
C GLU A 217 9.92 -13.84 -16.72
N HIS A 218 9.08 -13.87 -17.76
CA HIS A 218 9.09 -12.83 -18.80
C HIS A 218 8.71 -11.47 -18.24
N MET A 219 7.67 -11.42 -17.39
CA MET A 219 7.28 -10.19 -16.71
C MET A 219 8.38 -9.71 -15.75
N ALA A 220 9.08 -10.61 -15.07
CA ALA A 220 10.22 -10.25 -14.21
C ALA A 220 11.33 -9.55 -15.01
N GLY A 221 11.67 -10.09 -16.19
CA GLY A 221 12.64 -9.46 -17.09
C GLY A 221 12.19 -8.07 -17.59
N LEU A 222 10.89 -7.89 -17.87
CA LEU A 222 10.36 -6.57 -18.24
C LEU A 222 10.45 -5.56 -17.09
N ILE A 223 10.08 -5.97 -15.87
CA ILE A 223 10.13 -5.10 -14.69
C ILE A 223 11.56 -4.65 -14.39
N GLU A 224 12.52 -5.58 -14.37
CA GLU A 224 13.94 -5.25 -14.16
C GLU A 224 14.41 -4.26 -15.23
N LYS A 225 14.10 -4.53 -16.51
CA LYS A 225 14.46 -3.66 -17.63
C LYS A 225 13.85 -2.25 -17.51
N TRP A 226 12.57 -2.15 -17.15
CA TRP A 226 11.91 -0.85 -16.95
C TRP A 226 12.52 -0.08 -15.77
N GLY A 227 13.09 -0.79 -14.80
CA GLY A 227 13.73 -0.23 -13.62
C GLY A 227 15.18 0.25 -13.81
N GLU A 228 15.89 -0.21 -14.86
CA GLU A 228 17.34 -0.02 -15.05
C GLU A 228 17.80 1.44 -14.98
N SER A 229 17.01 2.38 -15.53
CA SER A 229 17.38 3.80 -15.57
C SER A 229 17.08 4.57 -14.27
N ASN A 230 16.51 3.91 -13.26
CA ASN A 230 15.96 4.55 -12.06
C ASN A 230 16.45 3.89 -10.76
N ILE A 231 17.64 3.30 -10.79
CA ILE A 231 18.28 2.66 -9.63
C ILE A 231 18.78 3.74 -8.66
N GLY A 232 18.33 3.66 -7.41
CA GLY A 232 18.74 4.54 -6.33
C GLY A 232 20.14 4.22 -5.79
N THR A 233 20.61 5.07 -4.88
CA THR A 233 21.92 4.93 -4.23
C THR A 233 22.03 3.68 -3.36
N ARG A 234 20.89 3.10 -2.95
CA ARG A 234 20.85 1.84 -2.20
C ARG A 234 20.82 0.61 -3.10
N GLY A 235 20.95 0.78 -4.42
CA GLY A 235 21.06 -0.32 -5.38
C GLY A 235 19.72 -0.89 -5.87
N TYR A 236 18.60 -0.26 -5.51
CA TYR A 236 17.26 -0.71 -5.93
C TYR A 236 16.53 0.35 -6.74
N SER A 237 15.79 -0.09 -7.74
CA SER A 237 14.97 0.74 -8.62
C SER A 237 13.73 1.30 -7.92
N ARG A 238 13.24 2.43 -8.42
CA ARG A 238 11.88 2.94 -8.12
C ARG A 238 10.78 2.02 -8.66
N VAL A 239 11.10 1.17 -9.63
CA VAL A 239 10.20 0.15 -10.17
C VAL A 239 10.41 -1.13 -9.36
N GLY A 240 9.56 -1.35 -8.37
CA GLY A 240 9.49 -2.58 -7.59
C GLY A 240 8.53 -3.60 -8.19
N ALA A 241 8.49 -4.80 -7.60
CA ALA A 241 7.59 -5.88 -8.00
C ALA A 241 6.75 -6.39 -6.82
N VAL A 242 5.55 -6.88 -7.10
CA VAL A 242 4.73 -7.62 -6.12
C VAL A 242 4.95 -9.11 -6.30
N VAL A 243 5.53 -9.75 -5.28
CA VAL A 243 5.91 -11.17 -5.29
C VAL A 243 5.33 -11.86 -4.07
N GLY A 244 4.41 -12.79 -4.25
CA GLY A 244 3.65 -13.43 -3.17
C GLY A 244 4.46 -14.44 -2.36
N ALA A 245 4.24 -14.45 -1.05
CA ALA A 245 4.95 -15.30 -0.08
C ALA A 245 4.73 -16.81 -0.22
N THR A 246 3.76 -17.27 -1.04
CA THR A 246 3.32 -18.67 -1.09
C THR A 246 4.14 -19.56 -2.02
N HIS A 247 5.13 -19.01 -2.73
CA HIS A 247 5.98 -19.74 -3.68
C HIS A 247 7.47 -19.48 -3.40
N PRO A 248 8.07 -20.12 -2.36
CA PRO A 248 9.42 -19.79 -1.88
C PRO A 248 10.51 -19.95 -2.94
N GLU A 249 10.50 -21.07 -3.66
CA GLU A 249 11.50 -21.36 -4.71
C GLU A 249 11.38 -20.40 -5.89
N GLU A 250 10.16 -20.05 -6.29
CA GLU A 250 9.92 -19.05 -7.32
C GLU A 250 10.37 -17.66 -6.84
N GLY A 251 10.10 -17.30 -5.58
CA GLY A 251 10.57 -16.05 -4.98
C GLY A 251 12.09 -15.91 -5.00
N LYS A 252 12.81 -17.00 -4.67
CA LYS A 252 14.28 -17.06 -4.75
C LYS A 252 14.77 -16.92 -6.19
N ARG A 253 14.16 -17.64 -7.12
CA ARG A 253 14.46 -17.53 -8.54
C ARG A 253 14.25 -16.10 -9.07
N LEU A 254 13.17 -15.45 -8.66
CA LEU A 254 12.86 -14.08 -9.06
C LEU A 254 13.87 -13.07 -8.49
N ARG A 255 14.39 -13.29 -7.28
CA ARG A 255 15.49 -12.49 -6.72
C ARG A 255 16.76 -12.58 -7.57
N GLU A 256 17.09 -13.77 -8.12
CA GLU A 256 18.22 -13.93 -9.04
C GLU A 256 18.00 -13.20 -10.38
N ILE A 257 16.77 -13.22 -10.91
CA ILE A 257 16.41 -12.58 -12.18
C ILE A 257 16.39 -11.05 -12.07
N MET A 258 15.98 -10.52 -10.92
CA MET A 258 15.75 -9.08 -10.72
C MET A 258 16.58 -8.52 -9.54
N PRO A 259 17.92 -8.45 -9.68
CA PRO A 259 18.81 -8.05 -8.59
C PRO A 259 18.57 -6.61 -8.10
N HIS A 260 18.07 -5.71 -8.95
CA HIS A 260 17.84 -4.30 -8.59
C HIS A 260 16.36 -3.99 -8.32
N THR A 261 15.46 -4.98 -8.40
CA THR A 261 14.02 -4.75 -8.16
C THR A 261 13.66 -4.99 -6.69
N PHE A 262 13.05 -3.99 -6.04
CA PHE A 262 12.58 -4.12 -4.66
C PHE A 262 11.22 -4.87 -4.61
N PHE A 263 11.07 -5.86 -3.73
CA PHE A 263 9.85 -6.67 -3.66
C PHE A 263 8.91 -6.20 -2.56
N LEU A 264 7.64 -5.98 -2.92
CA LEU A 264 6.53 -5.97 -1.98
C LEU A 264 5.97 -7.39 -1.89
N VAL A 265 6.03 -7.97 -0.69
CA VAL A 265 5.74 -9.39 -0.47
C VAL A 265 4.42 -9.57 0.30
N PRO A 266 3.27 -9.68 -0.37
CA PRO A 266 2.01 -10.02 0.28
C PRO A 266 1.91 -11.51 0.62
N GLY A 267 1.04 -11.84 1.55
CA GLY A 267 0.65 -13.22 1.85
C GLY A 267 1.29 -13.83 3.10
N TYR A 268 2.05 -13.05 3.88
CA TYR A 268 2.52 -13.48 5.19
C TYR A 268 1.36 -13.74 6.16
N GLY A 269 1.45 -14.82 6.93
CA GLY A 269 0.51 -15.18 7.98
C GLY A 269 -0.83 -15.69 7.44
N ALA A 270 -1.81 -14.79 7.24
CA ALA A 270 -3.20 -15.16 6.97
C ALA A 270 -3.43 -15.89 5.63
N GLN A 271 -2.45 -15.93 4.74
CA GLN A 271 -2.47 -16.69 3.48
C GLN A 271 -1.51 -17.89 3.50
N GLY A 272 -0.89 -18.18 4.65
CA GLY A 272 -0.04 -19.36 4.85
C GLY A 272 1.46 -19.11 4.71
N GLY A 273 1.91 -17.98 4.17
CA GLY A 273 3.34 -17.67 4.05
C GLY A 273 3.99 -17.42 5.41
N THR A 274 5.18 -17.96 5.62
CA THR A 274 6.00 -17.80 6.84
C THR A 274 7.22 -16.91 6.60
N ALA A 275 7.95 -16.56 7.66
CA ALA A 275 9.20 -15.81 7.55
C ALA A 275 10.27 -16.59 6.78
N GLN A 276 10.29 -17.92 6.93
CA GLN A 276 11.22 -18.79 6.22
C GLN A 276 10.92 -18.86 4.72
N ASP A 277 9.64 -18.86 4.34
CA ASP A 277 9.19 -18.88 2.95
C ASP A 277 9.61 -17.65 2.16
N VAL A 278 9.65 -16.48 2.82
CA VAL A 278 10.02 -15.21 2.17
C VAL A 278 11.51 -14.91 2.24
N SER A 279 12.30 -15.67 3.02
CA SER A 279 13.73 -15.38 3.23
C SER A 279 14.54 -15.36 1.92
N GLY A 280 14.23 -16.24 0.98
CA GLY A 280 14.88 -16.30 -0.33
C GLY A 280 14.58 -15.10 -1.26
N MET A 281 13.62 -14.25 -0.90
CA MET A 281 13.28 -13.04 -1.65
C MET A 281 14.16 -11.84 -1.30
N PHE A 282 14.94 -11.92 -0.23
CA PHE A 282 15.90 -10.90 0.19
C PHE A 282 17.26 -11.13 -0.48
N ASP A 283 18.06 -10.06 -0.62
CA ASP A 283 19.45 -10.16 -1.06
C ASP A 283 20.34 -10.79 0.03
N GLU A 284 21.60 -11.05 -0.31
CA GLU A 284 22.61 -11.61 0.61
C GLU A 284 22.85 -10.76 1.87
N ASN A 285 22.43 -9.49 1.88
CA ASN A 285 22.54 -8.57 2.99
C ASN A 285 21.20 -8.40 3.74
N GLY A 286 20.18 -9.21 3.44
CA GLY A 286 18.86 -9.14 4.05
C GLY A 286 18.04 -7.90 3.64
N ARG A 287 18.29 -7.34 2.45
CA ARG A 287 17.58 -6.18 1.88
C ARG A 287 16.74 -6.59 0.66
N GLY A 288 16.09 -5.63 0.02
CA GLY A 288 15.42 -5.82 -1.28
C GLY A 288 13.98 -6.30 -1.20
N ALA A 289 13.42 -6.48 0.00
CA ALA A 289 12.02 -6.83 0.17
C ALA A 289 11.39 -6.17 1.40
N ILE A 290 10.07 -5.96 1.33
CA ILE A 290 9.21 -5.59 2.45
C ILE A 290 7.99 -6.52 2.47
N VAL A 291 7.62 -7.02 3.64
CA VAL A 291 6.65 -8.10 3.82
C VAL A 291 5.35 -7.55 4.39
N ASN A 292 4.25 -7.75 3.67
CA ASN A 292 2.95 -7.24 4.05
C ASN A 292 2.17 -8.21 4.94
N SER A 293 1.62 -7.68 6.03
CA SER A 293 0.58 -8.34 6.83
C SER A 293 -0.56 -7.37 7.11
N SER A 294 -1.76 -7.76 6.71
CA SER A 294 -3.00 -7.02 6.94
C SER A 294 -3.76 -7.63 8.11
N ARG A 295 -4.65 -8.60 7.83
CA ARG A 295 -5.45 -9.36 8.81
C ARG A 295 -4.67 -9.87 10.03
N GLY A 296 -3.40 -10.25 9.87
CA GLY A 296 -2.57 -10.76 10.96
C GLY A 296 -2.23 -9.71 12.02
N ILE A 297 -2.24 -8.43 11.65
CA ILE A 297 -1.96 -7.29 12.51
C ILE A 297 -3.26 -6.56 12.85
N ILE A 298 -3.96 -6.01 11.86
CA ILE A 298 -5.16 -5.19 12.12
C ILE A 298 -6.31 -6.01 12.72
N GLY A 299 -6.33 -7.32 12.49
CA GLY A 299 -7.35 -8.23 13.01
C GLY A 299 -6.98 -8.94 14.31
N SER A 300 -5.78 -8.70 14.87
CA SER A 300 -5.24 -9.46 16.00
C SER A 300 -6.01 -9.24 17.31
N TRP A 301 -6.66 -8.09 17.44
CA TRP A 301 -7.49 -7.72 18.60
C TRP A 301 -8.59 -8.75 18.91
N ARG A 302 -9.08 -9.49 17.91
CA ARG A 302 -10.07 -10.58 18.13
C ARG A 302 -9.56 -11.67 19.06
N LYS A 303 -8.24 -11.85 19.11
CA LYS A 303 -7.57 -12.85 19.95
C LYS A 303 -7.17 -12.28 21.31
N SER A 304 -7.39 -10.98 21.56
CA SER A 304 -7.13 -10.37 22.86
C SER A 304 -8.04 -11.01 23.91
N GLN A 305 -7.44 -11.41 25.04
CA GLN A 305 -8.20 -11.97 26.16
C GLN A 305 -9.14 -10.92 26.76
N ASP A 306 -8.73 -9.67 26.79
CA ASP A 306 -9.54 -8.58 27.33
C ASP A 306 -10.74 -8.29 26.43
N TYR A 307 -10.57 -8.37 25.10
CA TYR A 307 -11.69 -8.30 24.18
C TYR A 307 -12.66 -9.46 24.41
N VAL A 308 -12.16 -10.70 24.42
CA VAL A 308 -13.00 -11.91 24.54
C VAL A 308 -13.82 -11.89 25.83
N LYS A 309 -13.24 -11.43 26.94
CA LYS A 309 -13.91 -11.36 28.25
C LYS A 309 -14.93 -10.22 28.34
N ASN A 310 -14.65 -9.06 27.74
CA ASN A 310 -15.40 -7.83 28.00
C ASN A 310 -16.22 -7.31 26.80
N LYS A 311 -16.30 -8.04 25.68
CA LYS A 311 -16.90 -7.56 24.41
C LYS A 311 -18.26 -6.87 24.51
N SER A 312 -19.10 -7.19 25.49
CA SER A 312 -20.44 -6.61 25.65
C SER A 312 -20.48 -5.26 26.36
N SER A 313 -19.37 -4.80 26.93
CA SER A 313 -19.32 -3.60 27.77
C SER A 313 -18.13 -2.68 27.47
N LEU A 314 -17.46 -2.87 26.34
CA LEU A 314 -16.33 -2.01 25.95
C LEU A 314 -16.84 -0.66 25.43
N SER A 315 -16.30 0.41 25.99
CA SER A 315 -16.42 1.76 25.41
C SER A 315 -15.57 1.89 24.13
N LEU A 316 -15.79 2.96 23.36
CA LEU A 316 -14.98 3.33 22.21
C LEU A 316 -13.48 3.37 22.55
N ASN A 317 -13.11 4.06 23.63
CA ASN A 317 -11.72 4.21 24.03
C ASN A 317 -11.09 2.87 24.41
N ASN A 318 -11.81 2.01 25.14
CA ASN A 318 -11.27 0.71 25.53
C ASN A 318 -11.08 -0.23 24.33
N ILE A 319 -11.97 -0.20 23.34
CA ILE A 319 -11.78 -1.04 22.15
C ILE A 319 -10.62 -0.52 21.28
N LEU A 320 -10.44 0.80 21.16
CA LEU A 320 -9.32 1.39 20.42
C LEU A 320 -7.98 1.04 21.09
N GLU A 321 -7.89 1.09 22.42
CA GLU A 321 -6.70 0.68 23.18
C GLU A 321 -6.36 -0.81 22.94
N ILE A 322 -7.36 -1.69 23.00
CA ILE A 322 -7.18 -3.12 22.68
C ILE A 322 -6.69 -3.32 21.24
N VAL A 323 -7.21 -2.54 20.29
CA VAL A 323 -6.77 -2.57 18.89
C VAL A 323 -5.30 -2.15 18.77
N SER A 324 -4.92 -1.04 19.39
CA SER A 324 -3.55 -0.53 19.40
C SER A 324 -2.57 -1.54 19.98
N ASP A 325 -2.83 -2.06 21.18
CA ASP A 325 -1.95 -3.03 21.85
C ASP A 325 -1.79 -4.31 21.05
N SER A 326 -2.89 -4.81 20.50
CA SER A 326 -2.89 -6.04 19.72
C SER A 326 -2.15 -5.87 18.39
N ALA A 327 -2.31 -4.72 17.73
CA ALA A 327 -1.62 -4.40 16.49
C ALA A 327 -0.11 -4.25 16.72
N ARG A 328 0.30 -3.48 17.74
CA ARG A 328 1.71 -3.29 18.10
C ARG A 328 2.38 -4.62 18.43
N LYS A 329 1.74 -5.44 19.27
CA LYS A 329 2.26 -6.78 19.63
C LYS A 329 2.43 -7.66 18.40
N SER A 330 1.43 -7.72 17.52
CA SER A 330 1.52 -8.52 16.29
C SER A 330 2.62 -8.01 15.33
N ALA A 331 2.80 -6.70 15.21
CA ALA A 331 3.86 -6.10 14.39
C ALA A 331 5.27 -6.42 14.93
N LEU A 332 5.47 -6.36 16.25
CA LEU A 332 6.72 -6.75 16.90
C LEU A 332 7.02 -8.24 16.72
N ASN A 333 6.03 -9.12 16.89
CA ASN A 333 6.21 -10.54 16.67
C ASN A 333 6.62 -10.83 15.21
N MET A 334 5.94 -10.23 14.24
CA MET A 334 6.28 -10.39 12.82
C MET A 334 7.69 -9.89 12.50
N ARG A 335 8.10 -8.75 13.07
CA ARG A 335 9.47 -8.24 12.95
C ARG A 335 10.49 -9.26 13.45
N ASP A 336 10.27 -9.82 14.64
CA ASP A 336 11.21 -10.73 15.28
C ASP A 336 11.30 -12.05 14.49
N ASP A 337 10.16 -12.57 14.01
CA ASP A 337 10.10 -13.73 13.12
C ASP A 337 10.89 -13.49 11.81
N LEU A 338 10.68 -12.34 11.16
CA LEU A 338 11.38 -11.97 9.93
C LEU A 338 12.87 -11.79 10.17
N ARG A 339 13.27 -11.17 11.28
CA ARG A 339 14.69 -10.99 11.61
C ARG A 339 15.40 -12.32 11.74
N GLN A 340 14.79 -13.27 12.44
CA GLN A 340 15.36 -14.60 12.64
C GLN A 340 15.53 -15.36 11.31
N ALA A 341 14.61 -15.15 10.36
CA ALA A 341 14.66 -15.83 9.07
C ALA A 341 15.63 -15.16 8.07
N VAL A 342 15.72 -13.83 8.08
CA VAL A 342 16.40 -13.03 7.04
C VAL A 342 17.81 -12.61 7.44
N TYR A 343 18.04 -12.17 8.69
CA TYR A 343 19.35 -11.70 9.15
C TYR A 343 20.07 -12.83 9.87
N LYS A 344 20.75 -13.70 9.12
CA LYS A 344 21.54 -14.81 9.65
C LYS A 344 23.03 -14.51 9.68
#